data_AF-A0A7W7S8L0-F1
#
_entry.id   AF-A0A7W7S8L0-F1
#
_cell.length_a   1.000
_cell.length_b   1.000
_cell.length_c   1.000
_cell.angle_alpha   90.00
_cell.angle_beta   90.00
_cell.angle_gamma   90.00
#
_symmetry.space_group_name_H-M   'P 1'
#
loop_
_entity.id
_entity.type
_entity.pdbx_description
1 polymer ?
#
loop_
_entity_poly.entity_id
_entity_poly.type
_entity_poly.pdbx_seq_one_letter_code
_entity_poly.pdbx_strand_id
1 'polypeptide(L)'
;MTVNYLNDADNPAVDAAPSSVGDPREDLGRYAELGGFTLTAEANPWYAAQAAATPEDARAASTALAELRSHDLIATRDSLTALLGDAATPGTLTELTRLTAVLQRAHGTSTALRREVYDADLDALTAALAPARWRREQGVKLPWGRRRALRAQAKSFALDGRARRADLLDAVRAAAATQSDWTAAAGAATRPVVADAAGLTAVAQAVEELGQAVRTLSALLPGQSLDTLPLAELADLVDRLAADEGTLYRLPSLRALHTALTDGGLGELLTELTERQADRDAALAAYDRLNGTATEAAAIQALAAGPREPEAEPEAEAVVEAVVEVEPEPEVVVEPEPEVAEVEAAVEVEPEVEVEVEAEIAEVEAAVEPEPEVVAEPEPVVEPEVEVVAEVTPEPEVQEPVVEPEPEPVAEIAVAEPELVEPEPEVAPEPVAEEPVVEESKPARRPKKPAITAGRAVTAYEPAELTALVRWIDSDGTERSEDELLRAAVKELGFSRVGPRLKEALAPAVAEARA
;
A
#
# COMPACT_ATOMS: atom_id res chain seq x y z
N MET A 1 7.12 55.57 -64.88
CA MET A 1 6.48 54.24 -64.80
C MET A 1 5.94 54.10 -63.38
N THR A 2 4.63 54.34 -63.17
CA THR A 2 3.59 53.30 -62.93
C THR A 2 3.97 52.45 -61.70
N VAL A 3 3.20 52.33 -60.60
CA VAL A 3 1.77 51.98 -60.39
C VAL A 3 1.40 52.40 -58.92
N ASN A 4 0.32 53.13 -58.60
CA ASN A 4 -1.03 52.71 -58.14
C ASN A 4 -1.02 51.49 -57.16
N TYR A 5 -1.65 51.43 -55.98
CA TYR A 5 -3.02 51.79 -55.56
C TYR A 5 -3.14 51.93 -54.02
N LEU A 6 -4.10 52.78 -53.61
CA LEU A 6 -5.08 52.64 -52.52
C LEU A 6 -5.04 51.36 -51.65
N ASN A 7 -5.09 51.53 -50.32
CA ASN A 7 -6.20 50.98 -49.54
C ASN A 7 -6.43 51.73 -48.22
N ASP A 8 -7.61 52.34 -48.12
CA ASP A 8 -8.30 52.64 -46.87
C ASP A 8 -8.60 51.31 -46.14
N ALA A 9 -8.32 51.26 -44.84
CA ALA A 9 -8.93 50.29 -43.94
C ALA A 9 -8.99 50.90 -42.53
N ASP A 10 -9.94 51.82 -42.38
CA ASP A 10 -10.55 52.17 -41.11
C ASP A 10 -11.45 51.00 -40.71
N ASN A 11 -11.00 50.15 -39.78
CA ASN A 11 -11.84 49.15 -39.12
C ASN A 11 -11.31 48.99 -37.70
N PRO A 12 -11.93 49.60 -36.67
CA PRO A 12 -11.58 49.29 -35.30
C PRO A 12 -11.96 47.84 -35.05
N ALA A 13 -10.95 47.04 -34.73
CA ALA A 13 -11.10 45.67 -34.25
C ALA A 13 -12.18 45.66 -33.16
N VAL A 14 -13.34 45.11 -33.51
CA VAL A 14 -14.30 44.63 -32.53
C VAL A 14 -13.57 43.51 -31.82
N ASP A 15 -13.19 43.78 -30.58
CA ASP A 15 -12.62 42.82 -29.66
C ASP A 15 -13.56 41.62 -29.63
N ALA A 16 -13.15 40.54 -30.29
CA ALA A 16 -13.83 39.27 -30.26
C ALA A 16 -13.61 38.70 -28.85
N ALA A 17 -14.51 39.07 -27.93
CA ALA A 17 -14.67 38.36 -26.68
C ALA A 17 -14.80 36.85 -26.98
N PRO A 18 -14.18 35.96 -26.19
CA PRO A 18 -14.30 34.52 -26.40
C PRO A 18 -15.75 34.08 -26.15
N SER A 19 -16.57 34.10 -27.19
CA SER A 19 -17.95 33.64 -27.18
C SER A 19 -18.00 32.12 -27.29
N SER A 20 -18.02 31.47 -26.12
CA SER A 20 -18.91 30.31 -25.90
C SER A 20 -19.36 30.25 -24.43
N VAL A 21 -19.81 31.38 -23.89
CA VAL A 21 -20.65 31.33 -22.68
C VAL A 21 -21.94 30.64 -23.11
N GLY A 22 -22.23 29.48 -22.49
CA GLY A 22 -23.48 28.75 -22.75
C GLY A 22 -24.70 29.63 -22.52
N ASP A 23 -25.85 29.26 -23.08
CA ASP A 23 -27.09 29.96 -22.78
C ASP A 23 -27.36 29.87 -21.26
N PRO A 24 -27.29 30.97 -20.49
CA PRO A 24 -27.41 30.94 -19.04
C PRO A 24 -28.75 30.37 -18.56
N ARG A 25 -29.80 30.46 -19.38
CA ARG A 25 -31.09 29.83 -19.11
C ARG A 25 -30.96 28.30 -19.15
N GLU A 26 -30.33 27.78 -20.19
CA GLU A 26 -30.14 26.34 -20.38
C GLU A 26 -29.13 25.77 -19.37
N ASP A 27 -28.07 26.51 -19.06
CA ASP A 27 -27.10 26.14 -18.04
C ASP A 27 -27.73 26.08 -16.64
N LEU A 28 -28.66 26.98 -16.33
CA LEU A 28 -29.46 26.92 -15.09
C LEU A 28 -30.36 25.68 -15.05
N GLY A 29 -31.01 25.35 -16.17
CA GLY A 29 -31.82 24.13 -16.30
C GLY A 29 -31.00 22.86 -16.07
N ARG A 30 -29.82 22.78 -16.70
CA ARG A 30 -28.88 21.65 -16.52
C ARG A 30 -28.36 21.55 -15.10
N TYR A 31 -28.09 22.69 -14.45
CA TYR A 31 -27.67 22.73 -13.06
C TYR A 31 -28.74 22.15 -12.12
N ALA A 32 -30.02 22.47 -12.36
CA ALA A 32 -31.14 21.91 -11.62
C ALA A 32 -31.29 20.38 -11.83
N GLU A 33 -31.19 19.90 -13.07
CA GLU A 33 -31.27 18.46 -13.41
C GLU A 33 -30.17 17.63 -12.76
N LEU A 34 -28.97 18.18 -12.68
CA LEU A 34 -27.84 17.52 -12.02
C LEU A 34 -27.97 17.53 -10.49
N GLY A 35 -29.01 18.17 -9.94
CA GLY A 35 -29.31 18.22 -8.50
C GLY A 35 -28.67 19.40 -7.78
N GLY A 36 -28.26 20.46 -8.49
CA GLY A 36 -27.57 21.61 -7.89
C GLY A 36 -28.33 22.30 -6.75
N PHE A 37 -29.66 22.20 -6.75
CA PHE A 37 -30.54 22.77 -5.70
C PHE A 37 -31.08 21.73 -4.71
N THR A 38 -30.95 20.43 -4.99
CA THR A 38 -31.62 19.35 -4.26
C THR A 38 -30.66 18.41 -3.53
N LEU A 39 -29.39 18.34 -3.96
CA LEU A 39 -28.38 17.55 -3.27
C LEU A 39 -28.11 18.12 -1.87
N THR A 40 -28.10 17.25 -0.87
CA THR A 40 -27.80 17.58 0.52
C THR A 40 -26.72 16.66 1.09
N ALA A 41 -25.99 17.14 2.10
CA ALA A 41 -24.96 16.37 2.80
C ALA A 41 -25.50 15.14 3.55
N GLU A 42 -26.79 15.15 3.92
CA GLU A 42 -27.44 14.02 4.60
C GLU A 42 -27.76 12.87 3.64
N ALA A 43 -28.22 13.20 2.43
CA ALA A 43 -28.63 12.20 1.45
C ALA A 43 -27.49 11.76 0.51
N ASN A 44 -26.47 12.60 0.31
CA ASN A 44 -25.42 12.37 -0.68
C ASN A 44 -24.04 12.49 -0.01
N PRO A 45 -23.40 11.36 0.34
CA PRO A 45 -22.09 11.34 0.99
C PRO A 45 -21.02 12.16 0.26
N TRP A 46 -21.08 12.21 -1.08
CA TRP A 46 -20.12 12.97 -1.88
C TRP A 46 -20.35 14.48 -1.86
N TYR A 47 -21.50 14.97 -1.39
CA TYR A 47 -21.79 16.40 -1.40
C TYR A 47 -20.77 17.23 -0.61
N ALA A 48 -20.22 16.69 0.48
CA ALA A 48 -19.14 17.34 1.24
C ALA A 48 -17.85 17.56 0.42
N ALA A 49 -17.65 16.80 -0.66
CA ALA A 49 -16.51 16.92 -1.59
C ALA A 49 -16.70 18.00 -2.66
N GLN A 50 -17.79 18.78 -2.63
CA GLN A 50 -18.10 19.80 -3.64
C GLN A 50 -16.97 20.82 -3.89
N ALA A 51 -16.16 21.10 -2.86
CA ALA A 51 -15.04 22.04 -2.95
C ALA A 51 -13.82 21.49 -3.72
N ALA A 52 -13.75 20.17 -3.93
CA ALA A 52 -12.54 19.46 -4.34
C ALA A 52 -12.73 18.46 -5.50
N ALA A 53 -13.67 18.69 -6.44
CA ALA A 53 -13.94 17.71 -7.50
C ALA A 53 -13.70 18.26 -8.93
N THR A 54 -12.56 17.91 -9.53
CA THR A 54 -12.35 17.91 -10.99
C THR A 54 -12.75 16.53 -11.58
N PRO A 55 -12.88 16.38 -12.92
CA PRO A 55 -13.15 15.07 -13.52
C PRO A 55 -12.02 14.05 -13.30
N GLU A 56 -10.78 14.50 -13.12
CA GLU A 56 -9.65 13.61 -12.79
C GLU A 56 -9.76 13.14 -11.34
N ASP A 57 -10.09 14.05 -10.41
CA ASP A 57 -10.33 13.72 -9.01
C ASP A 57 -11.46 12.69 -8.85
N ALA A 58 -12.56 12.83 -9.61
CA ALA A 58 -13.67 11.88 -9.59
C ALA A 58 -13.23 10.47 -10.02
N ARG A 59 -12.36 10.35 -11.02
CA ARG A 59 -11.80 9.06 -11.45
C ARG A 59 -10.84 8.50 -10.40
N ALA A 60 -9.95 9.32 -9.86
CA ALA A 60 -9.03 8.91 -8.81
C ALA A 60 -9.78 8.41 -7.56
N ALA A 61 -10.88 9.07 -7.20
CA ALA A 61 -11.74 8.68 -6.08
C ALA A 61 -12.45 7.35 -6.31
N SER A 62 -13.01 7.14 -7.51
CA SER A 62 -13.63 5.86 -7.89
C SER A 62 -12.60 4.72 -7.88
N THR A 63 -11.39 4.95 -8.41
CA THR A 63 -10.29 3.98 -8.30
C THR A 63 -9.94 3.69 -6.84
N ALA A 64 -9.81 4.71 -6.00
CA ALA A 64 -9.51 4.54 -4.58
C ALA A 64 -10.63 3.78 -3.83
N LEU A 65 -11.90 4.01 -4.17
CA LEU A 65 -13.03 3.24 -3.64
C LEU A 65 -12.94 1.77 -4.09
N ALA A 66 -12.67 1.52 -5.37
CA ALA A 66 -12.52 0.16 -5.88
C ALA A 66 -11.36 -0.58 -5.22
N GLU A 67 -10.24 0.12 -4.98
CA GLU A 67 -9.09 -0.41 -4.22
C GLU A 67 -9.46 -0.70 -2.76
N LEU A 68 -10.15 0.20 -2.08
CA LEU A 68 -10.58 -0.02 -0.69
C LEU A 68 -11.61 -1.14 -0.54
N ARG A 69 -12.42 -1.38 -1.57
CA ARG A 69 -13.39 -2.48 -1.59
C ARG A 69 -12.75 -3.81 -2.02
N SER A 70 -11.69 -3.77 -2.82
CA SER A 70 -10.95 -4.97 -3.22
C SER A 70 -10.06 -5.48 -2.09
N HIS A 71 -9.53 -4.57 -1.28
CA HIS A 71 -8.78 -4.90 -0.07
C HIS A 71 -9.74 -5.10 1.10
N ASP A 72 -9.82 -6.31 1.62
CA ASP A 72 -10.55 -6.55 2.85
C ASP A 72 -9.78 -5.91 4.03
N LEU A 73 -10.25 -4.72 4.45
CA LEU A 73 -9.76 -3.95 5.59
C LEU A 73 -9.69 -4.80 6.86
N ILE A 74 -10.70 -5.64 7.06
CA ILE A 74 -10.83 -6.51 8.22
C ILE A 74 -9.86 -7.69 8.11
N ALA A 75 -9.73 -8.31 6.94
CA ALA A 75 -8.73 -9.35 6.73
C ALA A 75 -7.28 -8.83 6.88
N THR A 76 -7.01 -7.59 6.47
CA THR A 76 -5.69 -6.97 6.64
C THR A 76 -5.39 -6.74 8.12
N ARG A 77 -6.37 -6.23 8.88
CA ARG A 77 -6.30 -6.12 10.34
C ARG A 77 -6.07 -7.48 10.99
N ASP A 78 -6.80 -8.50 10.58
CA ASP A 78 -6.73 -9.83 11.16
C ASP A 78 -5.38 -10.50 10.84
N SER A 79 -4.87 -10.29 9.63
CA SER A 79 -3.52 -10.74 9.23
C SER A 79 -2.44 -10.09 10.09
N LEU A 80 -2.51 -8.77 10.31
CA LEU A 80 -1.58 -8.09 11.22
C LEU A 80 -1.74 -8.55 12.67
N THR A 81 -2.98 -8.73 13.13
CA THR A 81 -3.28 -9.22 14.49
C THR A 81 -2.71 -10.62 14.70
N ALA A 82 -2.79 -11.50 13.70
CA ALA A 82 -2.18 -12.83 13.75
C ALA A 82 -0.64 -12.77 13.89
N LEU A 83 0.02 -11.80 13.24
CA LEU A 83 1.45 -11.57 13.41
C LEU A 83 1.81 -10.99 14.79
N LEU A 84 0.93 -10.19 15.38
CA LEU A 84 1.12 -9.58 16.70
C LEU A 84 0.83 -10.55 17.85
N GLY A 85 -0.02 -11.55 17.63
CA GLY A 85 -0.59 -12.38 18.71
C GLY A 85 -1.43 -11.55 19.67
N ASP A 86 -1.33 -11.84 20.97
CA ASP A 86 -2.12 -11.14 22.01
C ASP A 86 -1.56 -9.75 22.38
N ALA A 87 -0.57 -9.24 21.64
CA ALA A 87 0.15 -8.03 22.01
C ALA A 87 -0.67 -6.74 21.82
N ALA A 88 -1.41 -6.64 20.71
CA ALA A 88 -2.20 -5.48 20.36
C ALA A 88 -3.25 -5.84 19.30
N THR A 89 -4.35 -5.08 19.28
CA THR A 89 -5.39 -5.21 18.26
C THR A 89 -5.61 -3.84 17.61
N PRO A 90 -5.09 -3.59 16.40
CA PRO A 90 -5.27 -2.31 15.72
C PRO A 90 -6.73 -2.10 15.31
N GLY A 91 -7.28 -0.93 15.64
CA GLY A 91 -8.64 -0.52 15.31
C GLY A 91 -8.75 0.53 14.21
N THR A 92 -7.63 1.15 13.81
CA THR A 92 -7.58 2.24 12.81
C THR A 92 -6.46 2.03 11.79
N LEU A 93 -6.52 2.69 10.63
CA LEU A 93 -5.46 2.61 9.63
C LEU A 93 -4.15 3.20 10.14
N THR A 94 -4.20 4.30 10.90
CA THR A 94 -3.02 4.87 11.56
C THR A 94 -2.32 3.84 12.46
N GLU A 95 -3.08 3.06 13.22
CA GLU A 95 -2.55 1.98 14.05
C GLU A 95 -1.97 0.83 13.23
N LEU A 96 -2.64 0.42 12.14
CA LEU A 96 -2.11 -0.57 11.19
C LEU A 96 -0.73 -0.14 10.66
N THR A 97 -0.64 1.08 10.11
CA THR A 97 0.62 1.63 9.57
C THR A 97 1.71 1.68 10.64
N ARG A 98 1.37 2.15 11.84
CA ARG A 98 2.33 2.24 12.95
C ARG A 98 2.85 0.88 13.36
N LEU A 99 1.97 -0.09 13.63
CA LEU A 99 2.34 -1.42 14.10
C LEU A 99 3.12 -2.21 13.05
N THR A 100 2.73 -2.13 11.78
CA THR A 100 3.49 -2.71 10.66
C THR A 100 4.92 -2.16 10.62
N ALA A 101 5.08 -0.83 10.73
CA ALA A 101 6.40 -0.22 10.75
C ALA A 101 7.24 -0.67 11.96
N VAL A 102 6.62 -0.89 13.13
CA VAL A 102 7.30 -1.46 14.31
C VAL A 102 7.75 -2.89 14.04
N LEU A 103 6.90 -3.74 13.46
CA LEU A 103 7.26 -5.12 13.12
C LEU A 103 8.36 -5.20 12.07
N GLN A 104 8.34 -4.33 11.05
CA GLN A 104 9.42 -4.23 10.06
C GLN A 104 10.75 -3.84 10.72
N ARG A 105 10.75 -2.86 11.63
CA ARG A 105 11.95 -2.50 12.40
C ARG A 105 12.40 -3.65 13.31
N ALA A 106 11.47 -4.33 13.98
CA ALA A 106 11.77 -5.50 14.81
C ALA A 106 12.43 -6.60 13.98
N HIS A 107 11.87 -6.92 12.81
CA HIS A 107 12.44 -7.87 11.86
C HIS A 107 13.84 -7.45 11.42
N GLY A 108 14.04 -6.20 11.01
CA GLY A 108 15.35 -5.65 10.66
C GLY A 108 16.37 -5.78 11.80
N THR A 109 16.00 -5.41 13.03
CA THR A 109 16.89 -5.55 14.20
C THR A 109 17.24 -7.00 14.49
N SER A 110 16.32 -7.94 14.27
CA SER A 110 16.56 -9.37 14.49
C SER A 110 17.61 -9.97 13.56
N THR A 111 17.90 -9.33 12.42
CA THR A 111 18.98 -9.74 11.51
C THR A 111 20.37 -9.33 12.01
N ALA A 112 20.45 -8.31 12.87
CA ALA A 112 21.71 -7.74 13.37
C ALA A 112 21.97 -8.05 14.85
N LEU A 113 20.91 -8.16 15.66
CA LEU A 113 20.96 -8.25 17.12
C LEU A 113 20.15 -9.46 17.61
N ARG A 114 20.65 -10.06 18.68
CA ARG A 114 19.91 -11.06 19.46
C ARG A 114 18.76 -10.40 20.21
N ARG A 115 17.66 -11.14 20.43
CA ARG A 115 16.42 -10.67 21.08
C ARG A 115 16.60 -10.17 22.52
N GLU A 116 17.65 -10.60 23.21
CA GLU A 116 17.95 -10.22 24.59
C GLU A 116 18.39 -8.75 24.70
N VAL A 117 18.68 -8.09 23.58
CA VAL A 117 18.99 -6.65 23.56
C VAL A 117 17.84 -5.80 24.13
N TYR A 118 16.59 -6.25 23.96
CA TYR A 118 15.39 -5.58 24.46
C TYR A 118 15.25 -5.64 25.99
N ASP A 119 16.00 -6.51 26.67
CA ASP A 119 16.04 -6.54 28.14
C ASP A 119 17.11 -5.59 28.72
N ALA A 120 17.95 -5.01 27.86
CA ALA A 120 19.02 -4.11 28.27
C ALA A 120 18.57 -2.64 28.27
N ASP A 121 19.37 -1.81 28.92
CA ASP A 121 19.22 -0.35 28.88
C ASP A 121 19.69 0.18 27.50
N LEU A 122 18.77 0.19 26.53
CA LEU A 122 19.02 0.59 25.14
C LEU A 122 19.56 2.03 25.03
N ASP A 123 19.15 2.92 25.93
CA ASP A 123 19.64 4.30 25.99
C ASP A 123 21.10 4.36 26.46
N ALA A 124 21.45 3.59 27.49
CA ALA A 124 22.84 3.48 27.94
C ALA A 124 23.75 2.84 26.89
N LEU A 125 23.26 1.82 26.16
CA LEU A 125 23.99 1.20 25.05
C LEU A 125 24.20 2.20 23.91
N THR A 126 23.15 2.94 23.52
CA THR A 126 23.22 4.01 22.52
C THR A 126 24.25 5.06 22.92
N ALA A 127 24.20 5.56 24.16
CA ALA A 127 25.13 6.55 24.66
C ALA A 127 26.59 6.04 24.69
N ALA A 128 26.81 4.77 25.02
CA ALA A 128 28.14 4.16 25.05
C ALA A 128 28.75 4.02 23.64
N LEU A 129 27.92 3.67 22.65
CA LEU A 129 28.29 3.51 21.25
C LEU A 129 28.41 4.86 20.52
N ALA A 130 27.67 5.90 20.93
CA ALA A 130 27.68 7.21 20.31
C ALA A 130 29.05 7.93 20.32
N PRO A 131 29.30 8.87 19.40
CA PRO A 131 30.47 9.74 19.40
C PRO A 131 30.58 10.60 20.68
N ALA A 132 31.77 11.11 20.97
CA ALA A 132 31.99 11.95 22.15
C ALA A 132 31.32 13.32 22.08
N ARG A 133 31.11 13.86 20.87
CA ARG A 133 30.37 15.11 20.64
C ARG A 133 28.90 14.95 21.05
N TRP A 134 28.23 13.94 20.51
CA TRP A 134 26.84 13.62 20.83
C TRP A 134 26.60 13.48 22.34
N ARG A 135 27.47 12.75 23.06
CA ARG A 135 27.33 12.62 24.53
C ARG A 135 27.43 13.96 25.28
N ARG A 136 28.27 14.88 24.80
CA ARG A 136 28.41 16.22 25.41
C ARG A 136 27.17 17.07 25.16
N GLU A 137 26.64 17.04 23.95
CA GLU A 137 25.39 17.72 23.57
C GLU A 137 24.20 17.20 24.37
N GLN A 138 24.12 15.88 24.61
CA GLN A 138 23.07 15.26 25.41
C GLN A 138 23.32 15.32 26.93
N GLY A 139 24.40 15.97 27.39
CA GLY A 139 24.73 16.08 28.82
C GLY A 139 25.09 14.76 29.51
N VAL A 140 25.36 13.70 28.75
CA VAL A 140 25.54 12.34 29.26
C VAL A 140 26.98 12.12 29.77
N LYS A 141 27.13 11.98 31.08
CA LYS A 141 28.42 11.64 31.73
C LYS A 141 28.56 10.13 31.91
N LEU A 142 29.35 9.48 31.06
CA LEU A 142 29.70 8.06 31.20
C LEU A 142 31.17 7.87 31.64
N PRO A 143 31.43 7.28 32.82
CA PRO A 143 32.76 6.85 33.22
C PRO A 143 33.37 5.88 32.19
N TRP A 144 34.68 5.95 32.00
CA TRP A 144 35.38 5.16 30.97
C TRP A 144 35.19 3.65 31.14
N GLY A 145 35.23 3.14 32.38
CA GLY A 145 34.99 1.73 32.69
C GLY A 145 33.58 1.28 32.31
N ARG A 146 32.55 2.01 32.77
CA ARG A 146 31.14 1.75 32.43
C ARG A 146 30.90 1.81 30.93
N ARG A 147 31.51 2.77 30.22
CA ARG A 147 31.43 2.87 28.76
C ARG A 147 32.01 1.64 28.06
N ARG A 148 33.16 1.13 28.52
CA ARG A 148 33.74 -0.09 27.95
C ARG A 148 32.84 -1.30 28.21
N ALA A 149 32.31 -1.43 29.43
CA ALA A 149 31.39 -2.51 29.78
C ALA A 149 30.13 -2.50 28.91
N LEU A 150 29.47 -1.36 28.76
CA LEU A 150 28.29 -1.21 27.89
C LEU A 150 28.58 -1.51 26.41
N ARG A 151 29.78 -1.16 25.92
CA ARG A 151 30.19 -1.53 24.55
C ARG A 151 30.40 -3.03 24.40
N ALA A 152 31.01 -3.69 25.39
CA ALA A 152 31.17 -5.13 25.39
C ALA A 152 29.80 -5.82 25.46
N GLN A 153 28.87 -5.31 26.28
CA GLN A 153 27.49 -5.77 26.35
C GLN A 153 26.76 -5.61 25.01
N ALA A 154 26.81 -4.43 24.37
CA ALA A 154 26.23 -4.24 23.04
C ALA A 154 26.80 -5.22 22.02
N LYS A 155 28.12 -5.44 22.02
CA LYS A 155 28.77 -6.40 21.12
C LYS A 155 28.33 -7.83 21.39
N SER A 156 28.02 -8.19 22.63
CA SER A 156 27.51 -9.52 22.98
C SER A 156 26.11 -9.79 22.43
N PHE A 157 25.34 -8.75 22.11
CA PHE A 157 24.05 -8.88 21.43
C PHE A 157 24.18 -8.94 19.92
N ALA A 158 25.30 -8.53 19.33
CA ALA A 158 25.48 -8.61 17.88
C ALA A 158 25.48 -10.07 17.40
N LEU A 159 24.73 -10.35 16.34
CA LEU A 159 24.76 -11.64 15.65
C LEU A 159 26.06 -11.81 14.85
N ASP A 160 26.53 -10.73 14.22
CA ASP A 160 27.87 -10.66 13.65
C ASP A 160 28.87 -10.08 14.66
N GLY A 161 29.79 -10.93 15.14
CA GLY A 161 30.87 -10.53 16.05
C GLY A 161 31.88 -9.52 15.47
N ARG A 162 31.81 -9.25 14.15
CA ARG A 162 32.66 -8.30 13.42
C ARG A 162 31.94 -7.01 13.02
N ALA A 163 30.69 -6.81 13.44
CA ALA A 163 29.93 -5.59 13.13
C ALA A 163 30.72 -4.33 13.49
N ARG A 164 30.71 -3.34 12.58
CA ARG A 164 31.37 -2.06 12.85
C ARG A 164 30.60 -1.33 13.93
N ARG A 165 31.29 -0.46 14.66
CA ARG A 165 30.67 0.31 15.75
C ARG A 165 29.52 1.21 15.27
N ALA A 166 29.61 1.74 14.05
CA ALA A 166 28.56 2.55 13.45
C ALA A 166 27.30 1.71 13.22
N ASP A 167 27.45 0.60 12.49
CA ASP A 167 26.36 -0.36 12.24
C ASP A 167 25.71 -0.86 13.54
N LEU A 168 26.52 -1.16 14.57
CA LEU A 168 26.03 -1.56 15.88
C LEU A 168 25.27 -0.42 16.59
N LEU A 169 25.72 0.83 16.46
CA LEU A 169 25.00 1.98 16.99
C LEU A 169 23.64 2.15 16.30
N ASP A 170 23.60 2.01 14.98
CA ASP A 170 22.37 2.15 14.21
C ASP A 170 21.38 1.03 14.53
N ALA A 171 21.85 -0.21 14.66
CA ALA A 171 21.03 -1.34 15.09
C ALA A 171 20.46 -1.15 16.51
N VAL A 172 21.26 -0.66 17.46
CA VAL A 172 20.80 -0.39 18.85
C VAL A 172 19.81 0.77 18.87
N ARG A 173 19.99 1.81 18.05
CA ARG A 173 19.01 2.90 17.91
C ARG A 173 17.70 2.42 17.30
N ALA A 174 17.78 1.57 16.29
CA ALA A 174 16.59 0.94 15.71
C ALA A 174 15.86 0.10 16.77
N ALA A 175 16.57 -0.69 17.57
CA ALA A 175 15.97 -1.43 18.68
C ALA A 175 15.34 -0.51 19.74
N ALA A 176 15.98 0.61 20.09
CA ALA A 176 15.42 1.61 21.01
C ALA A 176 14.10 2.21 20.48
N ALA A 177 14.07 2.60 19.20
CA ALA A 177 12.87 3.11 18.56
C ALA A 177 11.76 2.05 18.50
N THR A 178 12.08 0.81 18.11
CA THR A 178 11.15 -0.32 18.12
C THR A 178 10.56 -0.55 19.51
N GLN A 179 11.38 -0.58 20.55
CA GLN A 179 10.90 -0.76 21.93
C GLN A 179 9.98 0.39 22.35
N SER A 180 10.36 1.64 22.09
CA SER A 180 9.53 2.81 22.44
C SER A 180 8.16 2.73 21.78
N ASP A 181 8.09 2.46 20.48
CA ASP A 181 6.82 2.36 19.77
C ASP A 181 6.00 1.13 20.16
N TRP A 182 6.67 0.00 20.38
CA TRP A 182 6.03 -1.22 20.86
C TRP A 182 5.39 -0.99 22.24
N THR A 183 6.10 -0.39 23.18
CA THR A 183 5.57 -0.14 24.53
C THR A 183 4.36 0.81 24.52
N ALA A 184 4.34 1.77 23.59
CA ALA A 184 3.22 2.67 23.41
C ALA A 184 2.00 2.01 22.75
N ALA A 185 2.16 0.86 22.06
CA ALA A 185 1.07 0.17 21.38
C ALA A 185 0.60 -1.10 22.11
N ALA A 186 1.53 -1.88 22.68
CA ALA A 186 1.29 -3.18 23.32
C ALA A 186 1.56 -3.18 24.84
N GLY A 187 1.95 -2.04 25.40
CA GLY A 187 2.29 -1.88 26.82
C GLY A 187 3.75 -2.22 27.17
N ALA A 188 4.19 -1.76 28.34
CA ALA A 188 5.61 -1.75 28.74
C ALA A 188 6.22 -3.14 29.05
N ALA A 189 5.40 -4.17 29.25
CA ALA A 189 5.84 -5.46 29.78
C ALA A 189 6.22 -6.51 28.71
N THR A 190 6.02 -6.20 27.43
CA THR A 190 6.21 -7.16 26.33
C THR A 190 7.40 -6.77 25.45
N ARG A 191 8.11 -7.79 24.95
CA ARG A 191 9.14 -7.60 23.94
C ARG A 191 8.50 -7.47 22.55
N PRO A 192 9.10 -6.71 21.63
CA PRO A 192 8.67 -6.68 20.25
C PRO A 192 8.65 -8.08 19.65
N VAL A 193 7.53 -8.43 19.04
CA VAL A 193 7.40 -9.69 18.29
C VAL A 193 8.21 -9.57 17.01
N VAL A 194 8.92 -10.64 16.66
CA VAL A 194 9.61 -10.76 15.37
C VAL A 194 8.74 -11.66 14.49
N ALA A 195 8.02 -11.02 13.56
CA ALA A 195 7.18 -11.70 12.58
C ALA A 195 8.02 -12.37 11.48
N ASP A 196 7.41 -13.35 10.79
CA ASP A 196 7.99 -13.94 9.59
C ASP A 196 8.07 -12.92 8.44
N ALA A 197 9.12 -13.00 7.63
CA ALA A 197 9.41 -12.00 6.61
C ALA A 197 8.33 -11.95 5.50
N ALA A 198 7.79 -13.10 5.13
CA ALA A 198 6.86 -13.20 4.01
C ALA A 198 5.49 -12.60 4.37
N GLY A 199 4.93 -13.00 5.51
CA GLY A 199 3.67 -12.47 6.05
C GLY A 199 3.77 -10.98 6.33
N LEU A 200 4.87 -10.53 6.96
CA LEU A 200 5.11 -9.11 7.21
C LEU A 200 5.19 -8.28 5.92
N THR A 201 5.81 -8.81 4.86
CA THR A 201 5.89 -8.11 3.58
C THR A 201 4.51 -7.96 2.95
N ALA A 202 3.72 -9.04 2.92
CA ALA A 202 2.37 -9.02 2.37
C ALA A 202 1.45 -8.03 3.13
N VAL A 203 1.47 -8.08 4.47
CA VAL A 203 0.69 -7.13 5.30
C VAL A 203 1.16 -5.69 5.08
N ALA A 204 2.46 -5.46 4.95
CA ALA A 204 2.98 -4.12 4.71
C ALA A 204 2.53 -3.52 3.37
N GLN A 205 2.54 -4.32 2.31
CA GLN A 205 2.04 -3.89 1.00
C GLN A 205 0.55 -3.54 1.06
N ALA A 206 -0.27 -4.42 1.64
CA ALA A 206 -1.70 -4.16 1.80
C ALA A 206 -1.97 -2.89 2.62
N VAL A 207 -1.24 -2.65 3.72
CA VAL A 207 -1.39 -1.44 4.54
C VAL A 207 -0.95 -0.18 3.80
N GLU A 208 0.07 -0.26 2.94
CA GLU A 208 0.53 0.87 2.12
C GLU A 208 -0.51 1.23 1.04
N GLU A 209 -1.05 0.22 0.35
CA GLU A 209 -2.10 0.37 -0.67
C GLU A 209 -3.37 0.97 -0.06
N LEU A 210 -3.85 0.42 1.07
CA LEU A 210 -4.95 0.98 1.83
C LEU A 210 -4.68 2.43 2.25
N GLY A 211 -3.48 2.71 2.76
CA GLY A 211 -3.07 4.05 3.15
C GLY A 211 -3.09 5.03 1.98
N GLN A 212 -2.69 4.60 0.78
CA GLN A 212 -2.71 5.43 -0.42
C GLN A 212 -4.14 5.74 -0.86
N ALA A 213 -5.00 4.73 -0.93
CA ALA A 213 -6.40 4.93 -1.30
C ALA A 213 -7.14 5.85 -0.30
N VAL A 214 -6.92 5.67 1.01
CA VAL A 214 -7.49 6.55 2.05
C VAL A 214 -6.98 7.98 1.94
N ARG A 215 -5.70 8.21 1.60
CA ARG A 215 -5.16 9.56 1.37
C ARG A 215 -5.82 10.23 0.17
N THR A 216 -6.03 9.50 -0.93
CA THR A 216 -6.74 10.00 -2.11
C THR A 216 -8.16 10.45 -1.75
N LEU A 217 -8.92 9.63 -0.99
CA LEU A 217 -10.26 10.01 -0.54
C LEU A 217 -10.26 11.19 0.43
N SER A 218 -9.31 11.23 1.36
CA SER A 218 -9.21 12.30 2.37
C SER A 218 -8.93 13.67 1.74
N ALA A 219 -8.21 13.72 0.62
CA ALA A 219 -7.98 14.95 -0.13
C ALA A 219 -9.28 15.56 -0.68
N LEU A 220 -10.29 14.72 -0.94
CA LEU A 220 -11.58 15.12 -1.51
C LEU A 220 -12.64 15.39 -0.45
N LEU A 221 -12.49 14.83 0.74
CA LEU A 221 -13.44 14.95 1.86
C LEU A 221 -12.83 15.79 3.00
N PRO A 222 -12.65 17.11 2.81
CA PRO A 222 -12.02 17.96 3.82
C PRO A 222 -12.83 17.95 5.12
N GLY A 223 -12.14 17.83 6.25
CA GLY A 223 -12.75 17.80 7.58
C GLY A 223 -13.06 16.40 8.12
N GLN A 224 -12.82 15.34 7.33
CA GLN A 224 -12.88 13.96 7.81
C GLN A 224 -11.49 13.33 7.86
N SER A 225 -11.08 12.86 9.04
CA SER A 225 -9.82 12.13 9.23
C SER A 225 -10.05 10.63 9.07
N LEU A 226 -10.12 10.18 7.82
CA LEU A 226 -10.45 8.79 7.45
C LEU A 226 -9.44 7.76 7.98
N ASP A 227 -8.18 8.17 8.17
CA ASP A 227 -7.10 7.33 8.69
C ASP A 227 -7.26 6.98 10.18
N THR A 228 -7.90 7.86 10.93
CA THR A 228 -8.15 7.70 12.37
C THR A 228 -9.51 7.08 12.69
N LEU A 229 -10.36 6.90 11.67
CA LEU A 229 -11.68 6.32 11.84
C LEU A 229 -11.56 4.82 12.21
N PRO A 230 -12.44 4.27 13.07
CA PRO A 230 -12.50 2.84 13.28
C PRO A 230 -12.69 2.09 11.95
N LEU A 231 -11.95 1.00 11.74
CA LEU A 231 -11.93 0.29 10.45
C LEU A 231 -13.33 -0.16 9.98
N ALA A 232 -14.22 -0.52 10.91
CA ALA A 232 -15.61 -0.87 10.58
C ALA A 232 -16.41 0.34 10.06
N GLU A 233 -16.28 1.50 10.73
CA GLU A 233 -16.92 2.73 10.30
C GLU A 233 -16.35 3.23 8.95
N LEU A 234 -15.05 3.00 8.71
CA LEU A 234 -14.41 3.28 7.42
C LEU A 234 -14.98 2.40 6.31
N ALA A 235 -15.17 1.10 6.56
CA ALA A 235 -15.80 0.20 5.60
C ALA A 235 -17.23 0.64 5.28
N ASP A 236 -18.04 0.95 6.29
CA ASP A 236 -19.41 1.44 6.12
C ASP A 236 -19.47 2.77 5.34
N LEU A 237 -18.49 3.66 5.57
CA LEU A 237 -18.39 4.92 4.83
C LEU A 237 -17.99 4.68 3.37
N VAL A 238 -17.03 3.80 3.11
CA VAL A 238 -16.60 3.42 1.75
C VAL A 238 -17.77 2.83 0.96
N ASP A 239 -18.57 1.94 1.58
CA ASP A 239 -19.74 1.37 0.92
C ASP A 239 -20.82 2.42 0.62
N ARG A 240 -21.07 3.37 1.55
CA ARG A 240 -21.99 4.49 1.29
C ARG A 240 -21.49 5.43 0.20
N LEU A 241 -20.19 5.72 0.15
CA LEU A 241 -19.59 6.54 -0.91
C LEU A 241 -19.66 5.82 -2.27
N ALA A 242 -19.42 4.51 -2.30
CA ALA A 242 -19.53 3.69 -3.51
C ALA A 242 -20.97 3.62 -4.03
N ALA A 243 -21.96 3.53 -3.13
CA ALA A 243 -23.37 3.57 -3.51
C ALA A 243 -23.80 4.91 -4.14
N ASP A 244 -23.08 6.00 -3.87
CA ASP A 244 -23.33 7.36 -4.36
C ASP A 244 -22.33 7.81 -5.46
N GLU A 245 -21.70 6.87 -6.18
CA GLU A 245 -20.77 7.19 -7.28
C GLU A 245 -21.42 8.05 -8.38
N GLY A 246 -22.74 7.94 -8.57
CA GLY A 246 -23.48 8.81 -9.48
C GLY A 246 -23.34 10.30 -9.12
N THR A 247 -23.31 10.66 -7.84
CA THR A 247 -23.09 12.05 -7.41
C THR A 247 -21.66 12.47 -7.63
N LEU A 248 -20.68 11.60 -7.34
CA LEU A 248 -19.25 11.87 -7.56
C LEU A 248 -18.96 12.36 -8.98
N TYR A 249 -19.49 11.67 -10.00
CA TYR A 249 -19.29 12.08 -11.40
C TYR A 249 -20.07 13.32 -11.83
N ARG A 250 -21.14 13.70 -11.11
CA ARG A 250 -21.92 14.92 -11.36
C ARG A 250 -21.28 16.18 -10.78
N LEU A 251 -20.51 16.07 -9.69
CA LEU A 251 -19.92 17.22 -8.98
C LEU A 251 -19.06 18.14 -9.86
N PRO A 252 -18.17 17.65 -10.75
CA PRO A 252 -17.36 18.54 -11.58
C PRO A 252 -18.22 19.40 -12.53
N SER A 253 -19.25 18.80 -13.12
CA SER A 253 -20.21 19.50 -13.99
C SER A 253 -21.04 20.52 -13.22
N LEU A 254 -21.54 20.14 -12.03
CA LEU A 254 -22.25 21.05 -11.13
C LEU A 254 -21.39 22.27 -10.77
N ARG A 255 -20.10 22.06 -10.46
CA ARG A 255 -19.18 23.15 -10.12
C ARG A 255 -18.94 24.07 -11.31
N ALA A 256 -18.68 23.52 -12.50
CA ALA A 256 -18.49 24.31 -13.71
C ALA A 256 -19.71 25.20 -14.01
N LEU A 257 -20.92 24.63 -13.89
CA LEU A 257 -22.17 25.37 -14.06
C LEU A 257 -22.38 26.42 -12.98
N HIS A 258 -22.15 26.10 -11.71
CA HIS A 258 -22.27 27.05 -10.60
C HIS A 258 -21.36 28.25 -10.78
N THR A 259 -20.09 28.02 -11.16
CA THR A 259 -19.13 29.08 -11.45
C THR A 259 -19.60 29.93 -12.64
N ALA A 260 -19.97 29.32 -13.77
CA ALA A 260 -20.41 30.05 -14.96
C ALA A 260 -21.66 30.92 -14.69
N LEU A 261 -22.64 30.38 -13.95
CA LEU A 261 -23.86 31.11 -13.58
C LEU A 261 -23.58 32.24 -12.59
N THR A 262 -22.67 32.03 -11.64
CA THR A 262 -22.26 33.06 -10.67
C THR A 262 -21.46 34.19 -11.34
N ASP A 263 -20.53 33.84 -12.22
CA ASP A 263 -19.77 34.80 -13.05
C ASP A 263 -20.69 35.58 -14.00
N GLY A 264 -21.80 34.95 -14.43
CA GLY A 264 -22.90 35.59 -15.16
C GLY A 264 -23.83 36.48 -14.32
N GLY A 265 -23.56 36.64 -13.02
CA GLY A 265 -24.34 37.49 -12.11
C GLY A 265 -25.59 36.86 -11.51
N LEU A 266 -25.79 35.54 -11.65
CA LEU A 266 -26.97 34.83 -11.15
C LEU A 266 -26.80 34.29 -9.71
N GLY A 267 -25.75 34.67 -8.98
CA GLY A 267 -25.45 34.12 -7.65
C GLY A 267 -26.58 34.31 -6.61
N GLU A 268 -27.26 35.45 -6.62
CA GLU A 268 -28.43 35.69 -5.73
C GLU A 268 -29.60 34.77 -6.10
N LEU A 269 -29.86 34.59 -7.40
CA LEU A 269 -30.90 33.67 -7.88
C LEU A 269 -30.56 32.21 -7.53
N LEU A 270 -29.30 31.80 -7.67
CA LEU A 270 -28.87 30.46 -7.26
C LEU A 270 -29.12 30.22 -5.76
N THR A 271 -28.79 31.21 -4.91
CA THR A 271 -29.04 31.13 -3.47
C THR A 271 -30.54 30.98 -3.18
N GLU A 272 -31.36 31.80 -3.84
CA GLU A 272 -32.83 31.75 -3.74
C GLU A 272 -33.40 30.38 -4.14
N LEU A 273 -32.91 29.80 -5.23
CA LEU A 273 -33.35 28.51 -5.75
C LEU A 273 -32.88 27.34 -4.90
N THR A 274 -31.66 27.40 -4.34
CA THR A 274 -31.16 26.41 -3.38
C THR A 274 -32.00 26.41 -2.10
N GLU A 275 -32.32 27.57 -1.53
CA GLU A 275 -33.17 27.68 -0.33
C GLU A 275 -34.55 27.07 -0.54
N ARG A 276 -35.06 27.10 -1.78
CA ARG A 276 -36.36 26.54 -2.16
C ARG A 276 -36.30 25.12 -2.69
N GLN A 277 -35.10 24.53 -2.83
CA GLN A 277 -34.90 23.22 -3.45
C GLN A 277 -35.62 23.10 -4.80
N ALA A 278 -35.45 24.12 -5.66
CA ALA A 278 -36.20 24.25 -6.90
C ALA A 278 -35.86 23.13 -7.91
N ASP A 279 -36.89 22.64 -8.62
CA ASP A 279 -36.73 21.77 -9.78
C ASP A 279 -36.37 22.58 -11.06
N ARG A 280 -36.13 21.90 -12.18
CA ARG A 280 -35.76 22.54 -13.45
C ARG A 280 -36.80 23.57 -13.90
N ASP A 281 -38.08 23.22 -13.84
CA ASP A 281 -39.15 24.09 -14.31
C ASP A 281 -39.25 25.36 -13.46
N ALA A 282 -39.15 25.23 -12.14
CA ALA A 282 -39.13 26.36 -11.21
C ALA A 282 -37.90 27.26 -11.43
N ALA A 283 -36.72 26.67 -11.67
CA ALA A 283 -35.50 27.40 -11.95
C ALA A 283 -35.61 28.22 -13.26
N LEU A 284 -36.09 27.59 -14.34
CA LEU A 284 -36.29 28.25 -15.63
C LEU A 284 -37.35 29.37 -15.54
N ALA A 285 -38.45 29.13 -14.84
CA ALA A 285 -39.49 30.15 -14.62
C ALA A 285 -38.97 31.34 -13.80
N ALA A 286 -38.09 31.10 -12.81
CA ALA A 286 -37.47 32.17 -12.04
C ALA A 286 -36.49 32.99 -12.88
N TYR A 287 -35.72 32.36 -13.77
CA TYR A 287 -34.86 33.04 -14.73
C TYR A 287 -35.66 33.90 -15.71
N ASP A 288 -36.77 33.37 -16.24
CA ASP A 288 -37.63 34.11 -17.17
C ASP A 288 -38.32 35.31 -16.47
N ARG A 289 -38.64 35.21 -15.17
CA ARG A 289 -39.09 36.37 -14.37
C ARG A 289 -38.01 37.45 -14.27
N LEU A 290 -36.78 37.06 -13.93
CA LEU A 290 -35.66 37.99 -13.76
C LEU A 290 -35.41 38.81 -15.04
N ASN A 291 -35.57 38.17 -16.20
CA ASN A 291 -35.38 38.78 -17.51
C ASN A 291 -36.65 39.43 -18.10
N GLY A 292 -37.78 39.39 -17.37
CA GLY A 292 -39.05 39.97 -17.83
C GLY A 292 -39.72 39.23 -18.99
N THR A 293 -39.34 37.98 -19.25
CA THR A 293 -39.88 37.14 -20.33
C THR A 293 -41.05 36.25 -19.87
N ALA A 294 -41.27 36.08 -18.56
CA ALA A 294 -42.41 35.34 -17.99
C ALA A 294 -43.41 36.23 -17.24
N THR A 295 -44.67 35.78 -17.18
CA THR A 295 -45.72 36.41 -16.35
C THR A 295 -45.58 36.00 -14.89
N GLU A 296 -45.81 36.93 -13.97
CA GLU A 296 -45.66 36.75 -12.51
C GLU A 296 -46.48 35.55 -11.97
N ALA A 297 -47.64 35.27 -12.56
CA ALA A 297 -48.51 34.15 -12.20
C ALA A 297 -47.93 32.77 -12.54
N ALA A 298 -47.30 32.60 -13.72
CA ALA A 298 -46.74 31.32 -14.15
C ALA A 298 -45.58 30.87 -13.24
N ALA A 299 -44.78 31.83 -12.81
CA ALA A 299 -43.62 31.54 -11.98
C ALA A 299 -43.94 31.41 -10.48
N ILE A 300 -45.03 32.02 -9.99
CA ILE A 300 -45.57 31.68 -8.65
C ILE A 300 -46.08 30.24 -8.65
N GLN A 301 -46.74 29.81 -9.72
CA GLN A 301 -47.30 28.46 -9.83
C GLN A 301 -46.23 27.37 -9.91
N ALA A 302 -45.13 27.59 -10.63
CA ALA A 302 -44.00 26.67 -10.67
C ALA A 302 -43.29 26.55 -9.31
N LEU A 303 -43.07 27.68 -8.62
CA LEU A 303 -42.45 27.71 -7.29
C LEU A 303 -43.32 27.06 -6.20
N ALA A 304 -44.65 27.09 -6.37
CA ALA A 304 -45.61 26.50 -5.45
C ALA A 304 -45.80 24.99 -5.63
N ALA A 305 -45.32 24.41 -6.72
CA ALA A 305 -45.46 22.98 -6.99
C ALA A 305 -44.60 22.09 -6.07
N GLY A 306 -43.59 22.67 -5.39
CA GLY A 306 -42.66 21.94 -4.52
C GLY A 306 -41.73 20.98 -5.29
N PRO A 307 -40.75 20.35 -4.63
CA PRO A 307 -39.94 19.31 -5.25
C PRO A 307 -40.86 18.16 -5.65
N ARG A 308 -40.94 17.84 -6.95
CA ARG A 308 -41.54 16.57 -7.37
C ARG A 308 -40.60 15.45 -6.95
N GLU A 309 -41.09 14.50 -6.16
CA GLU A 309 -40.42 13.21 -6.01
C GLU A 309 -40.20 12.64 -7.42
N PRO A 310 -39.02 12.06 -7.73
CA PRO A 310 -38.83 11.43 -9.01
C PRO A 310 -39.86 10.31 -9.12
N GLU A 311 -40.80 10.44 -10.05
CA GLU A 311 -41.63 9.32 -10.47
C GLU A 311 -40.65 8.20 -10.88
N ALA A 312 -40.78 7.05 -10.24
CA ALA A 312 -40.02 5.86 -10.56
C ALA A 312 -40.04 5.66 -12.09
N GLU A 313 -38.86 5.45 -12.67
CA GLU A 313 -38.73 5.10 -14.09
C GLU A 313 -39.78 4.04 -14.44
N PRO A 314 -40.63 4.25 -15.46
CA PRO A 314 -41.52 3.18 -15.88
C PRO A 314 -40.64 2.05 -16.41
N GLU A 315 -40.68 0.91 -15.72
CA GLU A 315 -40.28 -0.37 -16.30
C GLU A 315 -40.89 -0.44 -17.70
N ALA A 316 -40.04 -0.64 -18.70
CA ALA A 316 -40.44 -0.68 -20.09
C ALA A 316 -41.53 -1.74 -20.29
N GLU A 317 -42.79 -1.29 -20.39
CA GLU A 317 -43.87 -2.10 -20.93
C GLU A 317 -43.49 -2.51 -22.35
N ALA A 318 -43.25 -3.81 -22.51
CA ALA A 318 -43.02 -4.46 -23.78
C ALA A 318 -44.15 -4.10 -24.75
N VAL A 319 -43.79 -3.42 -25.83
CA VAL A 319 -44.66 -3.17 -26.97
C VAL A 319 -44.98 -4.51 -27.62
N VAL A 320 -46.21 -4.97 -27.42
CA VAL A 320 -46.79 -6.11 -28.12
C VAL A 320 -47.27 -5.62 -29.49
N GLU A 321 -46.57 -6.00 -30.56
CA GLU A 321 -47.03 -5.79 -31.93
C GLU A 321 -47.93 -6.96 -32.39
N ALA A 322 -48.89 -6.62 -33.24
CA ALA A 322 -50.16 -7.29 -33.42
C ALA A 322 -50.15 -8.57 -34.30
N VAL A 323 -50.93 -9.56 -33.84
CA VAL A 323 -51.92 -10.38 -34.57
C VAL A 323 -51.57 -10.88 -35.99
N VAL A 324 -51.36 -12.19 -36.10
CA VAL A 324 -51.74 -12.99 -37.28
C VAL A 324 -52.65 -14.13 -36.78
N GLU A 325 -53.87 -14.18 -37.33
CA GLU A 325 -54.86 -15.26 -37.14
C GLU A 325 -54.39 -16.58 -37.75
N VAL A 326 -54.48 -17.68 -37.01
CA VAL A 326 -54.77 -19.03 -37.54
C VAL A 326 -55.65 -19.79 -36.53
N GLU A 327 -56.72 -20.39 -37.05
CA GLU A 327 -57.77 -21.18 -36.37
C GLU A 327 -57.27 -22.43 -35.60
N PRO A 328 -58.11 -23.01 -34.70
CA PRO A 328 -57.66 -23.89 -33.61
C PRO A 328 -57.91 -25.41 -33.81
N GLU A 329 -57.38 -26.16 -32.84
CA GLU A 329 -57.69 -27.54 -32.36
C GLU A 329 -56.72 -28.70 -32.73
N PRO A 330 -56.60 -29.78 -31.92
CA PRO A 330 -56.92 -29.93 -30.47
C PRO A 330 -55.87 -30.72 -29.64
N GLU A 331 -56.07 -30.63 -28.31
CA GLU A 331 -55.79 -31.58 -27.20
C GLU A 331 -54.78 -32.73 -27.40
N VAL A 332 -53.76 -32.82 -26.52
CA VAL A 332 -53.51 -34.07 -25.76
C VAL A 332 -53.02 -33.76 -24.34
N VAL A 333 -53.77 -34.33 -23.40
CA VAL A 333 -53.56 -34.59 -21.98
C VAL A 333 -52.18 -35.23 -21.69
N VAL A 334 -51.62 -35.02 -20.48
CA VAL A 334 -51.04 -36.04 -19.57
C VAL A 334 -50.19 -35.35 -18.47
N GLU A 335 -50.68 -35.47 -17.24
CA GLU A 335 -49.98 -35.27 -15.96
C GLU A 335 -48.96 -36.42 -15.68
N PRO A 336 -48.35 -36.57 -14.49
CA PRO A 336 -47.17 -35.87 -13.99
C PRO A 336 -46.02 -36.84 -13.53
N GLU A 337 -44.92 -36.26 -13.02
CA GLU A 337 -43.86 -36.87 -12.15
C GLU A 337 -42.87 -37.89 -12.78
N PRO A 338 -41.68 -38.19 -12.18
CA PRO A 338 -41.16 -37.82 -10.85
C PRO A 338 -39.67 -37.35 -10.76
N GLU A 339 -39.36 -36.89 -9.55
CA GLU A 339 -38.09 -36.69 -8.86
C GLU A 339 -37.06 -37.85 -8.98
N VAL A 340 -35.78 -37.55 -9.30
CA VAL A 340 -34.57 -38.24 -8.76
C VAL A 340 -33.26 -37.49 -9.09
N ALA A 341 -32.50 -37.20 -8.02
CA ALA A 341 -31.06 -37.37 -7.79
C ALA A 341 -29.97 -36.91 -8.82
N GLU A 342 -29.11 -36.03 -8.29
CA GLU A 342 -27.64 -36.01 -8.32
C GLU A 342 -26.82 -35.85 -9.63
N VAL A 343 -25.73 -35.09 -9.45
CA VAL A 343 -24.41 -35.07 -10.13
C VAL A 343 -24.14 -33.98 -11.18
N GLU A 344 -23.12 -33.20 -10.83
CA GLU A 344 -22.14 -32.41 -11.59
C GLU A 344 -22.09 -32.60 -13.12
N ALA A 345 -22.01 -31.49 -13.86
CA ALA A 345 -21.05 -31.32 -14.96
C ALA A 345 -21.02 -29.87 -15.46
N ALA A 346 -19.84 -29.27 -15.37
CA ALA A 346 -19.44 -28.08 -16.10
C ALA A 346 -19.21 -28.42 -17.58
N VAL A 347 -19.70 -27.59 -18.50
CA VAL A 347 -19.16 -27.44 -19.86
C VAL A 347 -19.32 -25.96 -20.27
N GLU A 348 -18.23 -25.20 -20.17
CA GLU A 348 -18.04 -23.97 -20.95
C GLU A 348 -17.60 -24.36 -22.36
N VAL A 349 -18.21 -23.75 -23.37
CA VAL A 349 -17.83 -23.85 -24.78
C VAL A 349 -17.39 -22.45 -25.22
N GLU A 350 -16.12 -22.32 -25.59
CA GLU A 350 -15.55 -21.19 -26.34
C GLU A 350 -16.14 -21.14 -27.76
N PRO A 351 -16.18 -19.95 -28.37
CA PRO A 351 -15.78 -19.88 -29.77
C PRO A 351 -14.67 -18.85 -30.04
N GLU A 352 -13.69 -19.35 -30.80
CA GLU A 352 -12.60 -18.65 -31.49
C GLU A 352 -13.11 -17.64 -32.52
N VAL A 353 -12.40 -16.51 -32.69
CA VAL A 353 -12.28 -15.82 -33.99
C VAL A 353 -10.86 -15.25 -34.14
N GLU A 354 -10.18 -15.74 -35.18
CA GLU A 354 -8.91 -15.28 -35.73
C GLU A 354 -9.07 -13.94 -36.48
N VAL A 355 -8.10 -13.03 -36.37
CA VAL A 355 -7.82 -12.04 -37.43
C VAL A 355 -6.31 -11.85 -37.58
N GLU A 356 -5.81 -12.23 -38.75
CA GLU A 356 -4.50 -11.91 -39.32
C GLU A 356 -4.41 -10.41 -39.63
N VAL A 357 -3.29 -9.75 -39.30
CA VAL A 357 -2.83 -8.57 -40.05
C VAL A 357 -1.31 -8.63 -40.25
N GLU A 358 -0.95 -8.48 -41.52
CA GLU A 358 0.37 -8.58 -42.11
C GLU A 358 1.35 -7.49 -41.65
N ALA A 359 2.63 -7.83 -41.74
CA ALA A 359 3.77 -6.97 -41.46
C ALA A 359 4.04 -5.98 -42.61
N GLU A 360 4.19 -4.70 -42.28
CA GLU A 360 4.84 -3.70 -43.12
C GLU A 360 6.05 -3.12 -42.37
N ILE A 361 7.22 -3.34 -42.96
CA ILE A 361 8.53 -2.90 -42.49
C ILE A 361 8.85 -1.60 -43.22
N ALA A 362 8.95 -0.49 -42.49
CA ALA A 362 9.47 0.78 -43.00
C ALA A 362 10.76 1.13 -42.26
N GLU A 363 11.87 1.13 -43.00
CA GLU A 363 13.15 1.74 -42.62
C GLU A 363 12.96 3.23 -42.36
N VAL A 364 13.40 3.71 -41.19
CA VAL A 364 13.71 5.13 -40.97
C VAL A 364 15.13 5.25 -40.44
N GLU A 365 15.89 6.05 -41.16
CA GLU A 365 17.30 6.35 -40.99
C GLU A 365 17.65 6.94 -39.62
N ALA A 366 18.91 6.68 -39.24
CA ALA A 366 19.59 7.15 -38.06
C ALA A 366 19.52 8.69 -37.89
N ALA A 367 19.09 9.12 -36.71
CA ALA A 367 19.32 10.46 -36.19
C ALA A 367 20.22 10.38 -34.96
N VAL A 368 21.32 11.11 -35.07
CA VAL A 368 22.44 11.30 -34.15
C VAL A 368 22.00 11.68 -32.73
N GLU A 369 22.54 10.99 -31.73
CA GLU A 369 22.54 11.40 -30.32
C GLU A 369 23.30 12.73 -30.15
N PRO A 370 22.72 13.77 -29.53
CA PRO A 370 23.51 14.86 -28.99
C PRO A 370 24.02 14.48 -27.59
N GLU A 371 25.36 14.52 -27.44
CA GLU A 371 26.08 14.48 -26.17
C GLU A 371 25.51 15.52 -25.19
N PRO A 372 25.30 15.21 -23.90
CA PRO A 372 24.95 16.22 -22.92
C PRO A 372 26.18 17.09 -22.59
N GLU A 373 26.11 18.34 -23.04
CA GLU A 373 27.02 19.42 -22.70
C GLU A 373 26.98 19.72 -21.19
N VAL A 374 28.15 19.70 -20.56
CA VAL A 374 28.35 19.93 -19.12
C VAL A 374 28.02 21.38 -18.79
N VAL A 375 26.87 21.61 -18.15
CA VAL A 375 26.52 22.89 -17.55
C VAL A 375 27.26 23.03 -16.23
N ALA A 376 28.20 23.98 -16.20
CA ALA A 376 28.97 24.35 -15.03
C ALA A 376 28.06 24.85 -13.89
N GLU A 377 28.26 24.29 -12.70
CA GLU A 377 27.72 24.80 -11.44
C GLU A 377 28.26 26.21 -11.18
N PRO A 378 27.41 27.21 -10.85
CA PRO A 378 27.90 28.49 -10.36
C PRO A 378 28.40 28.35 -8.91
N GLU A 379 29.67 28.69 -8.70
CA GLU A 379 30.32 28.85 -7.40
C GLU A 379 29.51 29.81 -6.48
N PRO A 380 29.35 29.51 -5.18
CA PRO A 380 28.70 30.43 -4.26
C PRO A 380 29.59 31.64 -3.96
N VAL A 381 29.07 32.82 -4.31
CA VAL A 381 29.60 34.14 -3.94
C VAL A 381 29.50 34.30 -2.42
N VAL A 382 30.66 34.43 -1.78
CA VAL A 382 30.84 34.75 -0.36
C VAL A 382 30.64 36.24 -0.16
N GLU A 383 29.65 36.63 0.64
CA GLU A 383 29.57 37.99 1.19
C GLU A 383 30.59 38.17 2.33
N PRO A 384 31.26 39.33 2.42
CA PRO A 384 32.28 39.57 3.43
C PRO A 384 31.66 40.03 4.75
N GLU A 385 31.78 39.21 5.80
CA GLU A 385 31.57 39.67 7.18
C GLU A 385 32.81 40.40 7.72
N VAL A 386 32.50 41.45 8.47
CA VAL A 386 33.39 42.53 8.88
C VAL A 386 34.28 42.14 10.06
N GLU A 387 35.52 42.58 9.93
CA GLU A 387 36.62 42.69 10.88
C GLU A 387 36.19 43.13 12.31
N VAL A 388 36.49 42.32 13.33
CA VAL A 388 36.78 42.83 14.68
C VAL A 388 38.09 42.21 15.17
N VAL A 389 39.06 43.11 15.39
CA VAL A 389 40.44 42.85 15.75
C VAL A 389 40.60 42.62 17.26
N ALA A 390 41.26 41.50 17.56
CA ALA A 390 42.20 41.20 18.65
C ALA A 390 41.99 41.71 20.09
N GLU A 391 42.09 40.77 21.04
CA GLU A 391 43.11 40.88 22.10
C GLU A 391 43.62 39.48 22.51
N VAL A 392 44.95 39.36 22.49
CA VAL A 392 45.77 38.19 22.83
C VAL A 392 46.52 38.53 24.12
N THR A 393 46.50 37.69 25.15
CA THR A 393 47.62 37.42 26.10
C THR A 393 47.27 36.27 27.08
N PRO A 394 48.25 35.62 27.78
CA PRO A 394 48.47 34.17 27.64
C PRO A 394 48.44 33.38 28.97
N GLU A 395 48.67 32.07 28.84
CA GLU A 395 49.01 31.05 29.85
C GLU A 395 49.83 31.52 31.06
N PRO A 396 49.69 30.80 32.18
CA PRO A 396 50.89 30.34 32.88
C PRO A 396 50.91 28.82 33.14
N GLU A 397 51.99 28.18 32.71
CA GLU A 397 52.62 27.04 33.38
C GLU A 397 52.91 27.37 34.86
N VAL A 398 52.84 26.39 35.77
CA VAL A 398 53.83 26.12 36.86
C VAL A 398 53.42 24.85 37.65
N GLN A 399 54.25 23.81 37.48
CA GLN A 399 54.90 22.91 38.46
C GLN A 399 54.13 22.09 39.50
N GLU A 400 54.60 20.84 39.59
CA GLU A 400 54.40 19.81 40.63
C GLU A 400 54.76 20.29 42.05
N PRO A 401 54.30 19.56 43.09
CA PRO A 401 55.29 18.74 43.78
C PRO A 401 54.83 17.34 44.22
N VAL A 402 55.81 16.43 44.13
CA VAL A 402 55.99 15.16 44.86
C VAL A 402 55.81 15.36 46.38
N VAL A 403 55.05 14.48 47.07
CA VAL A 403 55.33 13.99 48.45
C VAL A 403 54.51 12.69 48.71
N GLU A 404 55.21 11.56 48.87
CA GLU A 404 54.79 10.36 49.63
C GLU A 404 54.71 10.67 51.14
N PRO A 405 53.84 9.99 51.93
CA PRO A 405 54.37 8.82 52.65
C PRO A 405 53.37 7.67 52.92
N GLU A 406 53.89 6.44 52.80
CA GLU A 406 53.50 5.24 53.56
C GLU A 406 53.65 5.47 55.09
N PRO A 407 52.88 4.77 55.98
CA PRO A 407 53.10 3.34 56.28
C PRO A 407 51.84 2.49 56.58
N GLU A 408 51.77 1.30 55.94
CA GLU A 408 51.85 -0.06 56.51
C GLU A 408 51.03 -0.51 57.77
N PRO A 409 50.79 -1.84 57.97
CA PRO A 409 49.47 -2.48 57.86
C PRO A 409 49.02 -3.28 59.11
N VAL A 410 47.76 -3.76 59.15
CA VAL A 410 47.34 -4.76 60.15
C VAL A 410 46.31 -5.79 59.63
N ALA A 411 46.65 -7.07 59.87
CA ALA A 411 45.82 -8.27 60.08
C ALA A 411 45.22 -9.05 58.90
N GLU A 412 46.01 -10.05 58.48
CA GLU A 412 45.69 -11.49 58.34
C GLU A 412 44.28 -11.96 58.74
N ILE A 413 43.60 -12.66 57.81
CA ILE A 413 42.90 -13.92 58.11
C ILE A 413 43.27 -14.95 57.02
N ALA A 414 43.70 -16.10 57.50
CA ALA A 414 44.29 -17.21 56.78
C ALA A 414 43.26 -18.32 56.46
N VAL A 415 43.45 -18.94 55.28
CA VAL A 415 43.34 -20.39 54.97
C VAL A 415 41.97 -21.08 55.05
N ALA A 416 41.52 -21.63 53.91
CA ALA A 416 41.20 -23.06 53.77
C ALA A 416 40.92 -23.43 52.29
N GLU A 417 41.86 -24.18 51.71
CA GLU A 417 41.73 -25.05 50.53
C GLU A 417 41.45 -26.48 51.03
N PRO A 418 40.66 -27.28 50.30
CA PRO A 418 41.17 -28.59 49.89
C PRO A 418 40.71 -28.91 48.45
N GLU A 419 41.55 -29.38 47.51
CA GLU A 419 42.41 -30.56 47.43
C GLU A 419 41.89 -31.41 46.25
N LEU A 420 42.74 -31.53 45.23
CA LEU A 420 42.54 -32.33 44.03
C LEU A 420 42.45 -33.83 44.37
N VAL A 421 41.54 -34.54 43.72
CA VAL A 421 41.60 -36.00 43.57
C VAL A 421 41.54 -36.32 42.07
N GLU A 422 42.62 -36.90 41.56
CA GLU A 422 42.70 -37.52 40.24
C GLU A 422 42.67 -39.07 40.35
N PRO A 423 42.35 -39.78 39.25
CA PRO A 423 41.60 -41.05 39.25
C PRO A 423 42.43 -42.29 38.86
N GLU A 424 41.86 -43.50 39.04
CA GLU A 424 42.20 -44.77 38.34
C GLU A 424 41.29 -45.93 38.87
N PRO A 425 41.15 -47.09 38.19
CA PRO A 425 40.92 -47.36 36.77
C PRO A 425 39.76 -48.38 36.48
N GLU A 426 39.31 -48.36 35.22
CA GLU A 426 38.97 -49.48 34.31
C GLU A 426 38.35 -50.80 34.85
N VAL A 427 37.08 -51.07 34.47
CA VAL A 427 36.52 -52.43 34.38
C VAL A 427 35.68 -52.57 33.10
N ALA A 428 36.05 -53.55 32.29
CA ALA A 428 35.41 -53.96 31.04
C ALA A 428 33.99 -54.56 31.23
N PRO A 429 33.10 -54.51 30.23
CA PRO A 429 31.78 -55.14 30.29
C PRO A 429 31.76 -56.55 29.67
N GLU A 430 30.96 -57.45 30.27
CA GLU A 430 30.54 -58.74 29.69
C GLU A 430 29.00 -58.91 29.78
N PRO A 431 28.40 -59.78 28.96
CA PRO A 431 27.26 -59.43 28.11
C PRO A 431 25.92 -60.03 28.57
N VAL A 432 24.81 -59.36 28.27
CA VAL A 432 23.46 -59.94 28.41
C VAL A 432 22.52 -59.50 27.29
N ALA A 433 22.13 -60.52 26.51
CA ALA A 433 20.88 -60.74 25.78
C ALA A 433 20.45 -59.79 24.63
N GLU A 434 20.56 -60.33 23.42
CA GLU A 434 19.83 -59.95 22.20
C GLU A 434 18.33 -60.27 22.31
N GLU A 435 17.48 -59.35 21.85
CA GLU A 435 16.22 -59.59 21.14
C GLU A 435 15.85 -58.31 20.33
N PRO A 436 15.12 -58.42 19.20
CA PRO A 436 15.52 -57.82 17.93
C PRO A 436 15.11 -56.35 17.76
N VAL A 437 16.06 -55.54 17.32
CA VAL A 437 15.82 -54.21 16.77
C VAL A 437 15.25 -54.38 15.37
N VAL A 438 14.01 -53.91 15.16
CA VAL A 438 13.48 -53.61 13.83
C VAL A 438 14.40 -52.55 13.23
N GLU A 439 15.14 -52.90 12.17
CA GLU A 439 15.90 -51.93 11.38
C GLU A 439 14.93 -50.95 10.71
N GLU A 440 14.67 -49.82 11.38
CA GLU A 440 14.24 -48.62 10.67
C GLU A 440 15.42 -48.15 9.82
N SER A 441 15.25 -48.28 8.51
CA SER A 441 16.18 -47.82 7.49
C SER A 441 16.49 -46.32 7.71
N LYS A 442 17.78 -45.99 7.82
CA LYS A 442 18.24 -44.59 7.83
C LYS A 442 17.71 -43.87 6.58
N PRO A 443 17.14 -42.66 6.69
CA PRO A 443 16.71 -41.91 5.52
C PRO A 443 17.94 -41.56 4.67
N ALA A 444 17.88 -41.90 3.37
CA ALA A 444 18.89 -41.53 2.40
C ALA A 444 19.10 -40.02 2.44
N ARG A 445 20.37 -39.58 2.47
CA ARG A 445 20.73 -38.15 2.49
C ARG A 445 20.14 -37.49 1.24
N ARG A 446 19.31 -36.47 1.42
CA ARG A 446 18.72 -35.70 0.31
C ARG A 446 19.80 -35.16 -0.62
N PRO A 447 19.63 -35.23 -1.95
CA PRO A 447 20.51 -34.56 -2.90
C PRO A 447 20.51 -33.04 -2.68
N LYS A 448 21.65 -32.38 -2.94
CA LYS A 448 21.79 -30.93 -2.84
C LYS A 448 20.92 -30.26 -3.92
N LYS A 449 20.18 -29.20 -3.55
CA LYS A 449 19.32 -28.45 -4.49
C LYS A 449 20.13 -28.01 -5.72
N PRO A 450 19.67 -28.32 -6.96
CA PRO A 450 20.35 -27.89 -8.17
C PRO A 450 20.29 -26.35 -8.32
N ALA A 451 21.37 -25.76 -8.82
CA ALA A 451 21.50 -24.31 -8.99
C ALA A 451 20.89 -23.87 -10.33
N ILE A 452 19.56 -23.83 -10.41
CA ILE A 452 18.83 -23.40 -11.60
C ILE A 452 18.40 -21.94 -11.41
N THR A 453 18.60 -21.10 -12.42
CA THR A 453 18.11 -19.71 -12.40
C THR A 453 16.64 -19.69 -12.78
N ALA A 454 15.77 -19.32 -11.83
CA ALA A 454 14.33 -19.20 -12.06
C ALA A 454 13.99 -18.07 -13.05
N GLY A 455 12.85 -18.18 -13.73
CA GLY A 455 12.29 -17.13 -14.59
C GLY A 455 12.82 -17.04 -16.03
N ARG A 456 13.68 -17.97 -16.48
CA ARG A 456 14.04 -18.07 -17.90
C ARG A 456 12.90 -18.70 -18.70
N ALA A 457 12.81 -18.40 -19.99
CA ALA A 457 11.90 -19.10 -20.90
C ALA A 457 12.14 -20.62 -20.84
N VAL A 458 11.07 -21.40 -20.97
CA VAL A 458 11.09 -22.87 -20.81
C VAL A 458 12.09 -23.56 -21.74
N THR A 459 12.29 -22.99 -22.93
CA THR A 459 13.25 -23.47 -23.94
C THR A 459 14.72 -23.19 -23.60
N ALA A 460 14.99 -22.41 -22.55
CA ALA A 460 16.33 -22.05 -22.11
C ALA A 460 16.86 -22.97 -20.98
N TYR A 461 16.08 -23.95 -20.55
CA TYR A 461 16.52 -24.99 -19.62
C TYR A 461 16.94 -26.24 -20.38
N GLU A 462 18.08 -26.81 -20.02
CA GLU A 462 18.51 -28.08 -20.60
C GLU A 462 17.70 -29.24 -19.99
N PRO A 463 17.38 -30.30 -20.75
CA PRO A 463 16.62 -31.45 -20.24
C PRO A 463 17.22 -32.07 -18.98
N ALA A 464 18.55 -32.11 -18.88
CA ALA A 464 19.25 -32.61 -17.70
C ALA A 464 19.04 -31.75 -16.44
N GLU A 465 18.86 -30.43 -16.60
CA GLU A 465 18.57 -29.52 -15.48
C GLU A 465 17.15 -29.74 -14.96
N LEU A 466 16.19 -29.95 -15.87
CA LEU A 466 14.80 -30.26 -15.54
C LEU A 466 14.70 -31.61 -14.81
N THR A 467 15.37 -32.66 -15.29
CA THR A 467 15.40 -33.98 -14.62
C THR A 467 16.05 -33.88 -13.23
N ALA A 468 17.14 -33.10 -13.08
CA ALA A 468 17.78 -32.89 -11.79
C ALA A 468 16.87 -32.17 -10.78
N LEU A 469 16.09 -31.19 -11.24
CA LEU A 469 15.11 -30.49 -10.40
C LEU A 469 13.99 -31.43 -9.96
N VAL A 470 13.41 -32.19 -10.88
CA VAL A 470 12.31 -33.11 -10.56
C VAL A 470 12.77 -34.22 -9.61
N ARG A 471 13.96 -34.81 -9.83
CA ARG A 471 14.54 -35.79 -8.89
C ARG A 471 14.79 -35.20 -7.50
N TRP A 472 15.20 -33.94 -7.42
CA TRP A 472 15.36 -33.27 -6.13
C TRP A 472 14.02 -33.06 -5.42
N ILE A 473 12.97 -32.69 -6.14
CA ILE A 473 11.61 -32.55 -5.58
C ILE A 473 11.06 -33.91 -5.11
N ASP A 474 11.20 -34.96 -5.93
CA ASP A 474 10.71 -36.31 -5.61
C ASP A 474 11.49 -36.94 -4.44
N SER A 475 12.75 -36.50 -4.20
CA SER A 475 13.57 -36.96 -3.07
C SER A 475 13.13 -36.44 -1.70
N ASP A 476 12.07 -35.61 -1.63
CA ASP A 476 11.59 -35.07 -0.36
C ASP A 476 10.72 -36.03 0.46
N GLY A 477 10.43 -37.21 -0.08
CA GLY A 477 9.70 -38.28 0.61
C GLY A 477 8.18 -38.07 0.65
N THR A 478 7.66 -37.09 -0.08
CA THR A 478 6.21 -36.88 -0.22
C THR A 478 5.71 -37.65 -1.44
N GLU A 479 4.74 -38.55 -1.25
CA GLU A 479 4.06 -39.20 -2.35
C GLU A 479 3.22 -38.17 -3.12
N ARG A 480 3.59 -37.90 -4.39
CA ARG A 480 2.89 -36.98 -5.28
C ARG A 480 2.43 -37.71 -6.53
N SER A 481 1.32 -37.29 -7.14
CA SER A 481 1.00 -37.68 -8.51
C SER A 481 1.95 -37.02 -9.52
N GLU A 482 2.02 -37.51 -10.75
CA GLU A 482 2.86 -36.90 -11.81
C GLU A 482 2.47 -35.44 -12.08
N ASP A 483 1.16 -35.14 -12.06
CA ASP A 483 0.64 -33.78 -12.24
C ASP A 483 0.95 -32.87 -11.04
N GLU A 484 1.13 -33.41 -9.84
CA GLU A 484 1.57 -32.67 -8.65
C GLU A 484 3.06 -32.39 -8.67
N LEU A 485 3.89 -33.35 -9.11
CA LEU A 485 5.32 -33.11 -9.34
C LEU A 485 5.55 -32.04 -10.40
N LEU A 486 4.77 -32.08 -11.48
CA LEU A 486 4.85 -31.10 -12.56
C LEU A 486 4.52 -29.69 -12.02
N ARG A 487 3.43 -29.55 -11.27
CA ARG A 487 3.08 -28.26 -10.63
C ARG A 487 4.14 -27.78 -9.64
N ALA A 488 4.74 -28.68 -8.87
CA ALA A 488 5.84 -28.35 -7.96
C ALA A 488 7.09 -27.86 -8.72
N ALA A 489 7.47 -28.52 -9.81
CA ALA A 489 8.58 -28.10 -10.65
C ALA A 489 8.33 -26.74 -11.33
N VAL A 490 7.11 -26.50 -11.81
CA VAL A 490 6.69 -25.21 -12.41
C VAL A 490 6.78 -24.07 -11.40
N LYS A 491 6.37 -24.32 -10.14
CA LYS A 491 6.49 -23.36 -9.04
C LYS A 491 7.96 -23.05 -8.72
N GLU A 492 8.83 -24.05 -8.69
CA GLU A 492 10.28 -23.87 -8.45
C GLU A 492 11.00 -23.13 -9.60
N LEU A 493 10.52 -23.28 -10.84
CA LEU A 493 11.03 -22.55 -12.01
C LEU A 493 10.51 -21.10 -12.09
N GLY A 494 9.57 -20.70 -11.23
CA GLY A 494 9.05 -19.34 -11.13
C GLY A 494 7.88 -19.03 -12.06
N PHE A 495 7.17 -20.05 -12.57
CA PHE A 495 6.00 -19.86 -13.43
C PHE A 495 4.70 -19.98 -12.64
N SER A 496 3.72 -19.15 -12.97
CA SER A 496 2.43 -19.08 -12.27
C SER A 496 1.41 -20.12 -12.74
N ARG A 497 1.52 -20.64 -13.97
CA ARG A 497 0.58 -21.61 -14.55
C ARG A 497 1.30 -22.67 -15.39
N VAL A 498 0.73 -23.87 -15.44
CA VAL A 498 1.19 -24.96 -16.30
C VAL A 498 0.65 -24.75 -17.72
N GLY A 499 1.46 -24.14 -18.59
CA GLY A 499 1.12 -24.02 -20.02
C GLY A 499 1.44 -25.30 -20.81
N PRO A 500 0.88 -25.50 -22.01
CA PRO A 500 1.12 -26.69 -22.85
C PRO A 500 2.61 -26.94 -23.11
N ARG A 501 3.37 -25.88 -23.41
CA ARG A 501 4.82 -25.93 -23.65
C ARG A 501 5.63 -26.34 -22.40
N LEU A 502 5.19 -25.97 -21.19
CA LEU A 502 5.84 -26.43 -19.95
C LEU A 502 5.54 -27.90 -19.69
N LYS A 503 4.30 -28.33 -19.96
CA LYS A 503 3.88 -29.71 -19.78
C LYS A 503 4.68 -30.64 -20.71
N GLU A 504 4.88 -30.26 -21.97
CA GLU A 504 5.69 -31.01 -22.93
C GLU A 504 7.17 -31.10 -22.54
N ALA A 505 7.75 -30.04 -21.99
CA ALA A 505 9.15 -30.02 -21.56
C ALA A 505 9.40 -30.81 -20.26
N LEU A 506 8.46 -30.78 -19.31
CA LEU A 506 8.61 -31.40 -17.99
C LEU A 506 8.14 -32.86 -17.94
N ALA A 507 7.18 -33.28 -18.77
CA ALA A 507 6.71 -34.66 -18.82
C ALA A 507 7.83 -35.71 -18.99
N PRO A 508 8.79 -35.58 -19.94
CA PRO A 508 9.89 -36.54 -20.06
C PRO A 508 10.82 -36.53 -18.84
N ALA A 509 11.04 -35.38 -18.21
CA ALA A 509 11.85 -35.25 -17.00
C ALA A 509 11.20 -35.92 -15.78
N VAL A 510 9.86 -35.86 -15.66
CA VAL A 510 9.09 -36.58 -14.61
C VAL A 510 9.17 -38.09 -14.82
N ALA A 511 9.03 -38.56 -16.05
CA ALA A 511 9.18 -39.97 -16.38
C ALA A 511 10.59 -40.50 -16.08
N GLU A 512 11.64 -39.72 -16.41
CA GLU A 512 13.04 -40.09 -16.14
C GLU A 512 13.42 -40.00 -14.65
N ALA A 513 12.79 -39.10 -13.89
CA ALA A 513 13.03 -38.99 -12.45
C ALA A 513 12.50 -40.21 -11.67
N ARG A 514 11.43 -40.85 -12.19
CA ARG A 514 10.76 -42.01 -11.58
C ARG A 514 11.16 -43.37 -12.16
N ALA A 515 11.82 -43.39 -13.31
CA ALA A 515 12.47 -44.57 -13.88
C ALA A 515 13.77 -44.89 -13.12
#